data_AF-A0A1F8MN39-F1
#
_entry.id   AF-A0A1F8MN39-F1
#
_cell.length_a   1.000
_cell.length_b   1.000
_cell.length_c   1.000
_cell.angle_alpha   90.00
_cell.angle_beta   90.00
_cell.angle_gamma   90.00
#
_symmetry.space_group_name_H-M   'P 1'
#
loop_
_entity.id
_entity.type
_entity.pdbx_description
1 polymer ?
#
loop_
_entity_poly.entity_id
_entity_poly.type
_entity_poly.pdbx_seq_one_letter_code
_entity_poly.pdbx_strand_id
1 'polypeptide(L)'
;MAKPPAIQPGYCVAVHLLPETAPEDCYIGIVEATDEYGILLNLVHWDDKLDMMGGYTESLFVPWMNINSMLVSTEVQPTRRFMADRARKWKARIEAMYGKETTTSKKK
;
A
#
# COMPACT_ATOMS: atom_id res chain seq x y z
N MET A 1 -6.89 26.90 -10.96
CA MET A 1 -6.60 26.21 -9.69
C MET A 1 -5.75 25.00 -10.01
N ALA A 2 -4.59 24.84 -9.38
CA ALA A 2 -3.76 23.64 -9.55
C ALA A 2 -4.54 22.43 -9.03
N LYS A 3 -4.55 21.32 -9.78
CA LYS A 3 -5.16 20.07 -9.29
C LYS A 3 -4.38 19.62 -8.05
N PRO A 4 -5.04 19.23 -6.96
CA PRO A 4 -4.35 18.67 -5.81
C PRO A 4 -3.49 17.48 -6.27
N PRO A 5 -2.24 17.36 -5.78
CA PRO A 5 -1.42 16.21 -6.10
C PRO A 5 -2.16 14.93 -5.69
N ALA A 6 -2.10 13.89 -6.53
CA ALA A 6 -2.84 12.66 -6.30
C ALA A 6 -2.45 11.97 -4.98
N ILE A 7 -1.22 12.21 -4.52
CA ILE A 7 -0.63 11.71 -3.28
C ILE A 7 0.15 12.83 -2.62
N GLN A 8 0.05 12.92 -1.29
CA GLN A 8 0.78 13.88 -0.48
C GLN A 8 1.17 13.26 0.87
N PRO A 9 2.16 13.82 1.57
CA PRO A 9 2.50 13.44 2.94
C PRO A 9 1.26 13.41 3.85
N GLY A 10 1.20 12.42 4.74
CA GLY A 10 0.09 12.17 5.66
C GLY A 10 -1.04 11.30 5.10
N TYR A 11 -1.05 11.00 3.79
CA TYR A 11 -2.02 10.07 3.22
C TYR A 11 -1.72 8.63 3.62
N CYS A 12 -2.78 7.87 3.94
CA CYS A 12 -2.67 6.42 4.04
C CYS A 12 -2.82 5.80 2.65
N VAL A 13 -1.93 4.88 2.32
CA VAL A 13 -1.92 4.20 1.04
C VAL A 13 -1.73 2.71 1.23
N ALA A 14 -2.30 1.93 0.31
CA ALA A 14 -1.92 0.54 0.09
C ALA A 14 -1.29 0.46 -1.30
N VAL A 15 -0.09 -0.10 -1.38
CA VAL A 15 0.73 -0.12 -2.60
C VAL A 15 1.00 -1.56 -2.98
N HIS A 16 0.69 -1.89 -4.23
CA HIS A 16 1.00 -3.16 -4.86
C HIS A 16 2.21 -2.95 -5.77
N LEU A 17 3.25 -3.72 -5.53
CA LEU A 17 4.49 -3.68 -6.28
C LEU A 17 4.46 -4.65 -7.46
N LEU A 18 5.37 -4.47 -8.40
CA LEU A 18 5.68 -5.51 -9.38
C LEU A 18 6.32 -6.72 -8.67
N PRO A 19 6.08 -7.96 -9.15
CA PRO A 19 6.68 -9.15 -8.58
C PRO A 19 8.20 -9.04 -8.46
N GLU A 20 8.78 -9.72 -7.46
CA GLU A 20 10.22 -9.77 -7.19
C GLU A 20 10.86 -8.42 -6.79
N THR A 21 10.07 -7.34 -6.64
CA THR A 21 10.56 -6.04 -6.17
C THR A 21 10.93 -6.06 -4.68
N ALA A 22 10.15 -6.78 -3.88
CA ALA A 22 10.29 -6.82 -2.42
C ALA A 22 9.76 -8.16 -1.87
N PRO A 23 10.01 -8.48 -0.58
CA PRO A 23 9.55 -9.74 0.02
C PRO A 23 8.03 -9.92 0.03
N GLU A 24 7.27 -8.83 0.12
CA GLU A 24 5.81 -8.84 -0.05
C GLU A 24 5.43 -8.05 -1.30
N ASP A 25 4.36 -8.46 -1.96
CA ASP A 25 3.84 -7.75 -3.13
C ASP A 25 3.00 -6.54 -2.73
N CYS A 26 2.46 -6.50 -1.50
CA CYS A 26 1.54 -5.44 -1.07
C CYS A 26 1.86 -4.89 0.32
N TYR A 27 2.12 -3.58 0.37
CA TYR A 27 2.41 -2.83 1.58
C TYR A 27 1.30 -1.83 1.91
N ILE A 28 1.12 -1.52 3.20
CA ILE A 28 0.18 -0.50 3.67
C ILE A 28 0.96 0.46 4.56
N GLY A 29 0.83 1.76 4.31
CA GLY A 29 1.70 2.77 4.91
C GLY A 29 1.08 4.17 4.96
N ILE A 30 1.66 5.04 5.78
CA ILE A 30 1.46 6.48 5.72
C ILE A 30 2.56 7.08 4.86
N VAL A 31 2.20 7.95 3.92
CA VAL A 31 3.17 8.67 3.08
C VAL A 31 3.92 9.69 3.95
N GLU A 32 5.24 9.54 4.05
CA GLU A 32 6.09 10.50 4.74
C GLU A 32 6.59 11.58 3.77
N ALA A 33 6.98 11.18 2.57
CA ALA A 33 7.47 12.07 1.52
C ALA A 33 7.21 11.48 0.13
N THR A 34 7.14 12.35 -0.87
CA THR A 34 7.09 11.98 -2.28
C THR A 34 8.01 12.89 -3.09
N ASP A 35 8.66 12.33 -4.11
CA ASP A 35 9.51 13.08 -5.03
C ASP A 35 9.36 12.56 -6.47
N GLU A 36 10.27 12.96 -7.36
CA GLU A 36 10.27 12.54 -8.76
C GLU A 36 10.67 11.06 -8.96
N TYR A 37 11.24 10.41 -7.95
CA TYR A 37 11.74 9.03 -8.01
C TYR A 37 10.80 8.02 -7.36
N GLY A 38 10.10 8.40 -6.30
CA GLY A 38 9.20 7.49 -5.61
C GLY A 38 8.42 8.08 -4.44
N ILE A 39 8.01 7.16 -3.56
CA ILE A 39 7.33 7.44 -2.30
C ILE A 39 8.10 6.84 -1.14
N LEU A 40 8.16 7.59 -0.04
CA LEU A 40 8.60 7.09 1.25
C LEU A 40 7.37 6.79 2.11
N LEU A 41 7.25 5.55 2.57
CA LEU A 41 6.13 5.07 3.37
C LEU A 41 6.59 4.69 4.77
N ASN A 42 5.93 5.22 5.78
CA ASN A 42 5.97 4.63 7.12
C ASN A 42 5.03 3.43 7.12
N LEU A 43 5.57 2.21 7.21
CA LEU A 43 4.74 1.02 7.20
C LEU A 43 3.87 0.98 8.46
N VAL A 44 2.59 0.67 8.28
CA VAL A 44 1.63 0.61 9.39
C VAL A 44 0.85 -0.68 9.35
N HIS A 45 0.55 -1.21 10.54
CA HIS A 45 -0.41 -2.29 10.73
C HIS A 45 -1.58 -1.81 11.59
N TRP A 46 -2.75 -2.39 11.32
CA TRP A 46 -3.93 -2.19 12.15
C TRP A 46 -3.93 -3.25 13.26
N ASP A 47 -3.84 -2.81 14.52
CA ASP A 47 -3.95 -3.70 15.67
C ASP A 47 -5.44 -3.86 16.02
N ASP A 48 -6.00 -5.03 15.69
CA ASP A 48 -7.40 -5.37 15.96
C ASP A 48 -7.72 -5.45 17.47
N LYS A 49 -6.73 -5.68 18.35
CA LYS A 49 -6.92 -5.79 19.80
C LYS A 49 -6.95 -4.42 20.48
N LEU A 50 -6.09 -3.51 20.01
CA LEU A 50 -5.95 -2.18 20.58
C LEU A 50 -6.76 -1.12 19.83
N ASP A 51 -7.37 -1.48 18.70
CA ASP A 51 -8.19 -0.58 17.88
C ASP A 51 -7.43 0.68 17.44
N MET A 52 -6.12 0.52 17.24
CA MET A 52 -5.15 1.58 16.96
C MET A 52 -4.26 1.21 15.77
N MET A 53 -3.69 2.24 15.13
CA MET A 53 -2.61 2.05 14.16
C MET A 53 -1.30 1.87 14.91
N GLY A 54 -0.66 0.73 14.74
CA GLY A 54 0.74 0.57 15.13
C GLY A 54 1.62 0.84 13.92
N GLY A 55 2.49 1.84 14.02
CA GLY A 55 3.56 2.04 13.05
C GLY A 55 4.65 1.00 13.24
N TYR A 56 5.25 0.54 12.15
CA TYR A 56 6.59 -0.01 12.21
C TYR A 56 7.58 1.14 12.38
N THR A 57 8.73 0.88 12.97
CA THR A 57 9.82 1.88 13.06
C THR A 57 10.57 2.05 11.74
N GLU A 58 10.22 1.27 10.71
CA GLU A 58 10.95 1.20 9.45
C GLU A 58 10.15 1.87 8.33
N SER A 59 10.79 2.83 7.66
CA SER A 59 10.27 3.44 6.45
C SER A 59 10.69 2.64 5.23
N LEU A 60 9.77 2.44 4.28
CA LEU A 60 9.99 1.79 3.00
C LEU A 60 9.98 2.84 1.89
N PHE A 61 11.09 2.96 1.17
CA PHE A 61 11.12 3.73 -0.07
C PHE A 61 10.73 2.83 -1.25
N VAL A 62 9.78 3.29 -2.07
CA VAL A 62 9.28 2.56 -3.23
C VAL A 62 9.45 3.44 -4.49
N PRO A 63 10.30 3.05 -5.44
CA PRO A 63 10.41 3.72 -6.73
C PRO A 63 9.11 3.65 -7.53
N TRP A 64 8.74 4.73 -8.23
CA TRP A 64 7.52 4.79 -9.04
C TRP A 64 7.42 3.65 -10.05
N MET A 65 8.54 3.29 -10.68
CA MET A 65 8.64 2.24 -11.69
C MET A 65 8.29 0.85 -11.16
N ASN A 66 8.34 0.64 -9.84
CA ASN A 66 8.05 -0.64 -9.22
C ASN A 66 6.62 -0.72 -8.69
N ILE A 67 5.83 0.35 -8.78
CA ILE A 67 4.43 0.36 -8.36
C ILE A 67 3.57 -0.12 -9.51
N ASN A 68 2.88 -1.24 -9.31
CA ASN A 68 1.88 -1.72 -10.25
C ASN A 68 0.55 -0.98 -10.07
N SER A 69 0.09 -0.88 -8.82
CA SER A 69 -1.14 -0.14 -8.51
C SER A 69 -1.14 0.35 -7.07
N MET A 70 -1.94 1.38 -6.78
CA MET A 70 -2.01 1.96 -5.45
C MET A 70 -3.43 2.42 -5.13
N LEU A 71 -3.86 2.12 -3.91
CA LEU A 71 -5.09 2.61 -3.31
C LEU A 71 -4.75 3.72 -2.31
N VAL A 72 -5.37 4.89 -2.46
CA VAL A 72 -5.08 6.09 -1.64
C VAL A 72 -6.29 6.48 -0.80
N SER A 73 -6.07 6.72 0.49
CA SER A 73 -7.03 7.36 1.39
C SER A 73 -6.89 8.87 1.25
N THR A 74 -7.80 9.52 0.53
CA THR A 74 -7.88 10.98 0.46
C THR A 74 -8.43 11.57 1.77
N GLU A 75 -8.19 12.87 2.01
CA GLU A 75 -8.60 13.60 3.24
C GLU A 75 -10.08 13.44 3.64
N VAL A 76 -10.94 13.08 2.68
CA VAL A 76 -12.38 12.92 2.89
C VAL A 76 -12.71 11.62 3.66
N GLN A 77 -11.76 10.69 3.79
CA GLN A 77 -12.01 9.39 4.40
C GLN A 77 -11.28 9.23 5.74
N PRO A 78 -11.98 8.76 6.79
CA PRO A 78 -11.32 8.49 8.06
C PRO A 78 -10.29 7.37 7.90
N THR A 79 -9.03 7.71 8.13
CA THR A 79 -7.83 6.87 8.03
C THR A 79 -8.03 5.48 8.64
N ARG A 80 -8.72 5.42 9.77
CA ARG A 80 -9.08 4.18 10.46
C ARG A 80 -9.92 3.21 9.62
N ARG A 81 -10.99 3.68 8.95
CA ARG A 81 -11.84 2.81 8.11
C ARG A 81 -11.09 2.34 6.86
N PHE A 82 -10.21 3.19 6.33
CA PHE A 82 -9.36 2.81 5.23
C PHE A 82 -8.44 1.64 5.61
N MET A 83 -7.73 1.79 6.72
CA MET A 83 -6.75 0.81 7.21
C MET A 83 -7.40 -0.52 7.63
N ALA A 84 -8.46 -0.47 8.44
CA ALA A 84 -9.09 -1.66 9.00
C ALA A 84 -9.84 -2.50 7.96
N ASP A 85 -10.44 -1.85 6.95
CA ASP A 85 -11.37 -2.53 6.02
C ASP A 85 -10.90 -2.47 4.55
N ARG A 86 -10.75 -1.27 4.00
CA ARG A 86 -10.54 -1.10 2.56
C ARG A 86 -9.18 -1.58 2.10
N ALA A 87 -8.11 -1.16 2.78
CA ALA A 87 -6.74 -1.53 2.43
C ALA A 87 -6.54 -3.05 2.54
N ARG A 88 -7.05 -3.68 3.60
CA ARG A 88 -7.04 -5.15 3.79
C ARG A 88 -7.82 -5.89 2.71
N LYS A 89 -9.07 -5.48 2.44
CA LYS A 89 -9.88 -6.08 1.35
C LYS A 89 -9.23 -5.92 0.00
N TRP A 90 -8.58 -4.78 -0.23
CA TRP A 90 -7.86 -4.52 -1.48
C TRP A 90 -6.63 -5.41 -1.61
N LYS A 91 -5.77 -5.49 -0.58
CA LYS A 91 -4.63 -6.42 -0.50
C LYS A 91 -5.07 -7.86 -0.81
N ALA A 92 -6.10 -8.35 -0.14
CA ALA A 92 -6.63 -9.70 -0.37
C ALA A 92 -7.11 -9.92 -1.81
N ARG A 93 -7.68 -8.89 -2.46
CA ARG A 93 -8.10 -8.97 -3.88
C ARG A 93 -6.90 -9.01 -4.82
N ILE A 94 -5.88 -8.20 -4.56
CA ILE A 94 -4.62 -8.20 -5.33
C ILE A 94 -3.96 -9.58 -5.22
N GLU A 95 -3.78 -10.07 -4.00
CA GLU A 95 -3.19 -11.39 -3.73
C GLU A 95 -4.00 -12.51 -4.41
N ALA A 96 -5.33 -12.44 -4.42
CA ALA A 96 -6.16 -13.44 -5.10
C ALA A 96 -6.06 -13.39 -6.64
N MET A 97 -5.72 -12.24 -7.22
CA MET A 97 -5.48 -12.11 -8.67
C MET A 97 -4.13 -12.72 -9.05
N TYR A 98 -3.07 -12.38 -8.32
CA TYR A 98 -1.70 -12.79 -8.67
C TYR A 98 -1.28 -14.15 -8.07
N GLY A 99 -1.88 -14.58 -6.97
CA GLY A 99 -1.65 -15.90 -6.37
C GLY A 99 -2.20 -17.09 -7.18
N LYS A 100 -3.04 -16.83 -8.21
CA LYS A 100 -3.55 -17.86 -9.13
C LYS A 100 -2.61 -18.17 -10.29
N GLU A 101 -1.70 -17.26 -10.65
CA GLU A 101 -0.78 -17.45 -11.78
C GLU A 101 0.36 -18.43 -11.45
N THR A 102 0.76 -18.51 -10.17
CA THR A 102 1.83 -19.45 -9.75
C THR A 102 1.37 -20.90 -9.66
N THR A 103 0.07 -21.19 -9.59
CA THR A 103 -0.46 -22.58 -9.54
C THR A 103 -0.76 -23.18 -10.91
N THR A 104 -0.86 -22.37 -11.97
CA THR A 104 -1.15 -22.88 -13.33
C THR A 104 0.10 -23.19 -14.16
N SER A 105 1.28 -22.75 -13.74
CA SER A 105 2.53 -22.95 -14.49
C SER A 105 3.29 -24.27 -14.20
N LYS A 106 2.81 -25.11 -13.27
CA LYS A 106 3.36 -26.48 -13.04
C LYS A 106 2.51 -27.56 -13.70
N LYS A 107 2.34 -27.48 -15.02
CA LYS A 107 2.00 -28.64 -15.86
C LYS A 107 2.62 -28.45 -17.25
N LYS A 108 3.88 -28.83 -17.39
CA LYS A 108 4.40 -29.42 -18.62
C LYS A 108 5.65 -30.23 -18.30
#